data_AF-A0A3R9VR24-F1
#
_entry.id   AF-A0A3R9VR24-F1
#
_cell.length_a   1.000
_cell.length_b   1.000
_cell.length_c   1.000
_cell.angle_alpha   90.00
_cell.angle_beta   90.00
_cell.angle_gamma   90.00
#
_symmetry.space_group_name_H-M   'P 1'
#
loop_
_entity.id
_entity.type
_entity.pdbx_description
1 polymer ?
#
loop_
_entity_poly.entity_id
_entity_poly.type
_entity_poly.pdbx_seq_one_letter_code
_entity_poly.pdbx_strand_id
1 'polypeptide(L)' 'AEGTDNVLYPMKDALKARATVGEVCNALREVWGTYVPTDAF' A
#
# COMPACT_ATOMS: atom_id res chain seq x y z
N ALA A 1 6.35 1.53 -6.37
CA ALA A 1 6.13 2.82 -5.68
C ALA A 1 7.34 3.10 -4.81
N GLU A 2 8.43 3.58 -5.40
CA GLU A 2 9.76 3.59 -4.74
C GLU A 2 10.24 5.02 -4.41
N GLY A 3 9.35 6.01 -4.48
CA GLY A 3 9.65 7.41 -4.18
C GLY A 3 9.06 7.88 -2.85
N THR A 4 9.42 9.09 -2.44
CA THR A 4 8.89 9.77 -1.25
C THR A 4 7.64 10.60 -1.53
N ASP A 5 7.09 10.49 -2.74
CA ASP A 5 5.90 11.22 -3.15
C ASP A 5 4.65 10.75 -2.42
N ASN A 6 3.64 11.62 -2.38
CA ASN A 6 2.38 11.32 -1.72
C ASN A 6 1.60 10.21 -2.44
N VAL A 7 1.50 9.04 -1.80
CA VAL A 7 0.83 7.86 -2.33
C VAL A 7 -0.70 7.95 -2.39
N LEU A 8 -1.32 8.96 -1.76
CA LEU A 8 -2.76 9.13 -1.79
C LEU A 8 -3.29 9.45 -3.19
N TYR A 9 -2.49 10.08 -4.05
CA TYR A 9 -2.87 10.38 -5.42
C TYR A 9 -3.04 9.11 -6.29
N PRO A 10 -2.03 8.23 -6.42
CA PRO A 10 -2.20 6.99 -7.18
C PRO A 10 -3.24 6.04 -6.56
N MET A 11 -3.39 6.01 -5.23
CA MET A 11 -4.45 5.21 -4.59
C MET A 11 -5.85 5.71 -4.99
N LYS A 12 -6.06 7.03 -5.02
CA LYS A 12 -7.33 7.62 -5.47
C LYS A 12 -7.65 7.22 -6.91
N ASP A 13 -6.67 7.22 -7.80
CA ASP A 13 -6.88 6.84 -9.19
C ASP A 13 -7.14 5.34 -9.35
N ALA A 14 -6.48 4.48 -8.58
CA ALA A 14 -6.77 3.05 -8.54
C ALA A 14 -8.21 2.75 -8.07
N LEU A 15 -8.65 3.40 -6.99
CA LEU A 15 -10.02 3.25 -6.48
C LEU A 15 -11.08 3.77 -7.47
N LYS A 16 -10.80 4.87 -8.17
CA LYS A 16 -11.65 5.34 -9.28
C LYS A 16 -11.74 4.33 -10.43
N ALA A 17 -10.64 3.64 -10.72
CA ALA A 17 -10.58 2.55 -11.69
C ALA A 17 -11.23 1.25 -11.17
N ARG A 18 -11.93 1.30 -10.04
CA ARG A 18 -12.65 0.18 -9.41
C ARG A 18 -11.74 -0.93 -8.89
N ALA A 19 -10.45 -0.64 -8.69
CA ALA A 19 -9.59 -1.51 -7.90
C ALA A 19 -10.12 -1.58 -6.47
N THR A 20 -10.01 -2.75 -5.87
CA THR A 20 -10.35 -2.99 -4.48
C THR A 20 -9.25 -2.47 -3.57
N VAL A 21 -9.62 -2.17 -2.31
CA VAL A 21 -8.63 -1.84 -1.28
C VAL A 21 -7.64 -2.98 -1.08
N GLY A 22 -8.07 -4.24 -1.22
CA GLY A 22 -7.21 -5.42 -1.10
C GLY A 22 -6.10 -5.45 -2.14
N GLU A 23 -6.44 -5.21 -3.42
CA GLU A 23 -5.46 -5.15 -4.52
C GLU A 23 -4.43 -4.03 -4.30
N VAL A 24 -4.90 -2.85 -3.90
CA VAL A 24 -4.02 -1.72 -3.58
C VAL A 24 -3.09 -2.06 -2.42
N CYS A 25 -3.62 -2.61 -1.32
CA CYS A 25 -2.80 -3.02 -0.18
C CYS A 25 -1.79 -4.10 -0.54
N ASN A 26 -2.13 -5.05 -1.42
CA ASN A 26 -1.20 -6.09 -1.87
C ASN A 26 -0.02 -5.48 -2.64
N ALA A 27 -0.30 -4.60 -3.60
CA ALA A 27 0.75 -3.92 -4.37
C ALA A 27 1.69 -3.09 -3.46
N LEU A 28 1.16 -2.45 -2.42
CA LEU A 28 1.99 -1.70 -1.47
C LEU A 28 2.86 -2.62 -0.60
N ARG A 29 2.37 -3.80 -0.22
CA ARG A 29 3.14 -4.79 0.56
C ARG A 29 4.31 -5.38 -0.23
N GLU A 30 4.22 -5.49 -1.55
CA GLU A 30 5.34 -5.97 -2.37
C GLU A 30 6.55 -5.04 -2.32
N VAL A 31 6.34 -3.74 -2.08
CA VAL A 31 7.41 -2.73 -2.03
C VAL A 31 7.87 -2.44 -0.61
N TRP A 32 6.94 -2.30 0.34
CA TRP A 32 7.25 -1.90 1.72
C TRP A 32 7.23 -3.04 2.73
N GLY A 33 6.82 -4.23 2.32
CA GLY A 33 6.57 -5.35 3.21
C GLY A 33 5.31 -5.16 4.06
N THR A 34 5.21 -5.97 5.10
CA THR A 34 4.14 -5.91 6.10
C THR A 34 4.70 -5.52 7.45
N TYR A 35 3.88 -4.90 8.29
CA TYR A 35 4.23 -4.72 9.69
C TYR A 35 4.50 -6.07 10.35
N VAL A 36 5.66 -6.20 10.98
CA VAL A 36 6.05 -7.34 11.82
C VAL A 36 6.02 -6.87 13.27
N PRO A 37 5.12 -7.40 14.10
CA PRO A 37 5.10 -7.08 15.52
C PRO A 37 6.44 -7.42 16.17
N THR A 38 6.93 -6.57 17.06
CA THR A 38 8.07 -6.89 17.92
C THR A 38 7.62 -7.86 19.02
N ASP A 39 8.40 -8.91 19.28
CA ASP A 39 8.13 -9.79 20.42
C ASP A 39 8.13 -8.98 21.72
N ALA A 40 7.01 -9.03 22.44
CA ALA A 40 6.87 -8.45 23.76
C ALA A 40 7.22 -9.53 24.79
N PHE A 41 8.42 -9.44 25.36
CA PHE A 41 8.85 -10.24 26.52
C PHE A 41 8.75 -9.42 27.80
#